data_AF-A0A060YUR6-F1
#
_entry.id   AF-A0A060YUR6-F1
#
_cell.length_a   1.000
_cell.length_b   1.000
_cell.length_c   1.000
_cell.angle_alpha   90.00
_cell.angle_beta   90.00
_cell.angle_gamma   90.00
#
_symmetry.space_group_name_H-M   'P 1'
#
loop_
_entity.id
_entity.type
_entity.pdbx_description
1 polymer ?
#
loop_
_entity_poly.entity_id
_entity_poly.type
_entity_poly.pdbx_seq_one_letter_code
_entity_poly.pdbx_strand_id
1 'polypeptide(L)'
;MCEYCNIDSYSCMNTNECVIDLAKCFEIESHSSSVVHPHTLHPRPPALTSSPLCVSLPPPTPRLIIRRDHLLEDAFNQVMCYSRKDLQRSKLYVSFLGEEGLDYSGPSREFFFLVSRELFNPYYGLFEYSANDTYTVQISPMSAFVDNHHEWFRFSGRILGLALIHQYLLDAFFTRPFYKGLLRMYVSTTWTV
;
A
#
# COMPACT_ATOMS: atom_id res chain seq x y z
N MET A 1 -26.53 -6.70 -19.14
CA MET A 1 -26.55 -6.54 -17.66
C MET A 1 -25.22 -7.08 -17.17
N CYS A 2 -24.35 -6.25 -16.57
CA CYS A 2 -23.10 -6.76 -16.01
C CYS A 2 -23.46 -7.46 -14.69
N GLU A 3 -23.25 -8.77 -14.60
CA GLU A 3 -23.68 -9.62 -13.47
C GLU A 3 -22.97 -9.33 -12.13
N TYR A 4 -22.19 -8.25 -12.03
CA TYR A 4 -21.36 -7.96 -10.85
C TYR A 4 -21.75 -6.71 -10.04
N CYS A 5 -22.64 -5.85 -10.54
CA CYS A 5 -23.16 -4.74 -9.76
C CYS A 5 -24.59 -4.41 -10.18
N ASN A 6 -25.51 -4.41 -9.21
CA ASN A 6 -26.85 -3.85 -9.36
C ASN A 6 -26.79 -2.31 -9.31
N ILE A 7 -25.96 -1.72 -10.17
CA ILE A 7 -25.76 -0.29 -10.38
C ILE A 7 -25.54 -0.09 -11.88
N ASP A 8 -26.18 0.94 -12.44
CA ASP A 8 -26.30 1.18 -13.88
C ASP A 8 -24.99 1.02 -14.67
N SER A 9 -25.13 0.36 -15.82
CA SER A 9 -24.09 -0.23 -16.67
C SER A 9 -23.03 0.75 -17.23
N TYR A 10 -23.15 2.06 -16.96
CA TYR A 10 -22.14 3.07 -17.33
C TYR A 10 -21.05 3.24 -16.26
N SER A 11 -21.26 2.78 -15.03
CA SER A 11 -20.28 2.86 -13.92
C SER A 11 -19.29 1.69 -13.84
N CYS A 12 -19.59 0.58 -14.54
CA CYS A 12 -18.90 -0.70 -14.37
C CYS A 12 -17.62 -0.86 -15.22
N MET A 13 -17.34 0.04 -16.18
CA MET A 13 -16.18 -0.11 -17.06
C MET A 13 -14.86 0.47 -16.51
N ASN A 14 -14.87 1.27 -15.44
CA ASN A 14 -13.65 1.93 -14.92
C ASN A 14 -13.24 1.51 -13.50
N THR A 15 -14.17 1.00 -12.68
CA THR A 15 -13.87 0.52 -11.32
C THR A 15 -13.00 -0.75 -11.32
N ASN A 16 -13.15 -1.62 -12.32
CA ASN A 16 -12.34 -2.84 -12.43
C ASN A 16 -10.85 -2.53 -12.62
N GLU A 17 -10.48 -1.54 -13.45
CA GLU A 17 -9.08 -1.16 -13.62
C GLU A 17 -8.49 -0.55 -12.33
N CYS A 18 -9.25 0.31 -11.65
CA CYS A 18 -8.83 0.91 -10.38
C CYS A 18 -8.62 -0.15 -9.29
N VAL A 19 -9.53 -1.13 -9.17
CA VAL A 19 -9.38 -2.26 -8.25
C VAL A 19 -8.15 -3.10 -8.61
N ILE A 20 -7.93 -3.36 -9.91
CA ILE A 20 -6.80 -4.15 -10.39
C ILE A 20 -5.48 -3.46 -10.07
N ASP A 21 -5.36 -2.15 -10.30
CA ASP A 21 -4.13 -1.40 -10.05
C ASP A 21 -3.83 -1.27 -8.56
N LEU A 22 -4.86 -1.00 -7.76
CA LEU A 22 -4.78 -0.99 -6.30
C LEU A 22 -4.36 -2.37 -5.76
N ALA A 23 -5.01 -3.45 -6.23
CA ALA A 23 -4.70 -4.83 -5.81
C ALA A 23 -3.31 -5.29 -6.28
N LYS A 24 -2.89 -4.94 -7.50
CA LYS A 24 -1.52 -5.20 -7.99
C LYS A 24 -0.50 -4.54 -7.07
N CYS A 25 -0.64 -3.24 -6.80
CA CYS A 25 0.30 -2.52 -5.93
C CYS A 25 0.29 -3.08 -4.50
N PHE A 26 -0.89 -3.39 -3.96
CA PHE A 26 -1.03 -4.01 -2.65
C PHE A 26 -0.33 -5.38 -2.56
N GLU A 27 -0.57 -6.27 -3.51
CA GLU A 27 0.01 -7.63 -3.53
C GLU A 27 1.53 -7.58 -3.64
N ILE A 28 2.01 -6.70 -4.53
CA ILE A 28 3.43 -6.45 -4.75
C ILE A 28 4.13 -6.05 -3.46
N GLU A 29 3.52 -5.19 -2.65
CA GLU A 29 4.13 -4.71 -1.41
C GLU A 29 3.94 -5.71 -0.27
N SER A 30 2.76 -6.31 -0.12
CA SER A 30 2.44 -7.21 1.00
C SER A 30 3.18 -8.56 0.99
N HIS A 31 3.66 -9.04 -0.16
CA HIS A 31 4.45 -10.28 -0.21
C HIS A 31 5.92 -10.02 0.11
N SER A 32 6.34 -10.41 1.32
CA SER A 32 7.76 -10.63 1.62
C SER A 32 8.30 -11.67 0.63
N SER A 33 9.36 -11.33 -0.10
CA SER A 33 10.02 -12.26 -1.03
C SER A 33 10.55 -13.49 -0.27
N SER A 34 9.72 -14.52 -0.17
CA SER A 34 10.12 -15.88 0.19
C SER A 34 9.97 -16.76 -1.04
N VAL A 35 10.90 -16.63 -1.99
CA VAL A 35 11.18 -17.69 -2.97
C VAL A 35 12.65 -18.04 -2.83
N VAL A 36 12.95 -18.89 -1.86
CA VAL A 36 14.21 -19.62 -1.79
C VAL A 36 14.19 -20.64 -2.93
N HIS A 37 15.02 -20.43 -3.95
CA HIS A 37 15.29 -21.49 -4.92
C HIS A 37 16.04 -22.64 -4.22
N PRO A 38 15.67 -23.91 -4.43
CA PRO A 38 16.49 -25.02 -3.97
C PRO A 38 17.79 -25.04 -4.77
N HIS A 39 18.88 -24.58 -4.15
CA HIS A 39 20.22 -24.74 -4.69
C HIS A 39 20.67 -26.19 -4.48
N THR A 40 20.82 -26.91 -5.58
CA THR A 40 21.54 -28.18 -5.67
C THR A 40 22.93 -28.04 -5.06
N LEU A 41 23.22 -28.83 -4.01
CA LEU A 41 24.54 -28.88 -3.40
C LEU A 41 25.57 -29.45 -4.40
N HIS A 42 26.51 -28.61 -4.84
CA HIS A 42 27.82 -29.07 -5.27
C HIS A 42 28.86 -28.71 -4.19
N PRO A 43 29.75 -29.64 -3.80
CA PRO A 43 30.79 -29.34 -2.84
C PRO A 43 31.84 -28.39 -3.45
N ARG A 44 32.09 -27.27 -2.76
CA ARG A 44 33.11 -26.28 -3.13
C ARG A 44 34.44 -26.64 -2.45
N PRO A 45 35.60 -26.58 -3.14
CA PRO A 45 36.91 -26.85 -2.54
C PRO A 45 37.33 -25.75 -1.55
N PRO A 46 38.29 -26.03 -0.63
CA PRO A 46 38.70 -25.09 0.40
C PRO A 46 39.60 -23.99 -0.19
N ALA A 47 39.21 -22.73 -0.01
CA ALA A 47 40.08 -21.59 -0.29
C ALA A 47 40.39 -20.87 1.04
N LEU A 48 41.63 -21.07 1.51
CA LEU A 48 42.33 -20.14 2.38
C LEU A 48 42.45 -18.80 1.66
N THR A 49 42.07 -17.69 2.27
CA THR A 49 42.86 -16.43 2.40
C THR A 49 42.06 -15.41 3.22
N SER A 50 42.70 -14.86 4.25
CA SER A 50 42.27 -13.71 5.04
C SER A 50 42.02 -12.45 4.20
N SER A 51 40.85 -11.82 4.36
CA SER A 51 40.61 -10.42 3.96
C SER A 51 39.79 -9.70 5.04
N PRO A 52 40.03 -8.39 5.28
CA PRO A 52 39.45 -7.68 6.40
C PRO A 52 37.95 -7.49 6.22
N LEU A 53 37.24 -7.48 7.34
CA LEU A 53 35.79 -7.37 7.48
C LEU A 53 35.17 -6.39 6.47
N CYS A 54 34.62 -6.92 5.38
CA CYS A 54 33.62 -6.22 4.58
C CYS A 54 32.35 -6.17 5.43
N VAL A 55 32.26 -5.18 6.32
CA VAL A 55 30.98 -4.81 6.91
C VAL A 55 30.20 -4.18 5.77
N SER A 56 29.40 -4.98 5.08
CA SER A 56 28.41 -4.48 4.13
C SER A 56 27.56 -3.45 4.87
N LEU A 57 27.72 -2.15 4.56
CA LEU A 57 26.84 -1.13 5.12
C LEU A 57 25.40 -1.58 4.85
N PRO A 58 24.51 -1.57 5.86
CA PRO A 58 23.11 -1.86 5.62
C PRO A 58 22.59 -0.89 4.54
N PRO A 59 21.74 -1.37 3.61
CA PRO A 59 21.18 -0.51 2.57
C PRO A 59 20.53 0.73 3.21
N PRO A 60 20.60 1.91 2.54
CA PRO A 60 20.06 3.14 3.08
C PRO A 60 18.59 2.96 3.43
N THR A 61 18.27 3.14 4.70
CA THR A 61 16.90 3.01 5.20
C THR A 61 16.07 4.16 4.64
N PRO A 62 14.92 3.90 3.98
CA PRO A 62 14.05 4.92 3.44
C PRO A 62 13.56 5.79 4.59
N ARG A 63 13.86 7.08 4.48
CA ARG A 63 13.51 8.08 5.47
C ARG A 63 12.55 9.06 4.83
N LEU A 64 11.32 9.08 5.32
CA LEU A 64 10.30 10.03 4.92
C LEU A 64 10.39 11.28 5.78
N ILE A 65 10.51 12.44 5.15
CA ILE A 65 10.52 13.75 5.81
C ILE A 65 9.22 14.46 5.42
N ILE A 66 8.28 14.56 6.36
CA ILE A 66 6.90 14.96 6.04
C ILE A 66 6.56 16.28 6.72
N ARG A 67 6.00 17.23 5.99
CA ARG A 67 5.41 18.45 6.57
C ARG A 67 3.96 18.16 6.95
N ARG A 68 3.54 18.53 8.16
CA ARG A 68 2.15 18.29 8.61
C ARG A 68 1.12 18.95 7.71
N ASP A 69 1.40 20.17 7.25
CA ASP A 69 0.48 20.92 6.39
C ASP A 69 0.39 20.37 4.95
N HIS A 70 1.33 19.53 4.54
CA HIS A 70 1.41 18.94 3.19
C HIS A 70 1.55 17.41 3.28
N LEU A 71 0.89 16.80 4.27
CA LEU A 71 1.05 15.39 4.62
C LEU A 71 0.85 14.47 3.40
N LEU A 72 -0.29 14.59 2.73
CA LEU A 72 -0.65 13.69 1.63
C LEU A 72 0.25 13.88 0.40
N GLU A 73 0.60 15.13 0.07
CA GLU A 73 1.47 15.47 -1.05
C GLU A 73 2.91 14.97 -0.83
N ASP A 74 3.50 15.27 0.33
CA ASP A 74 4.85 14.83 0.66
C ASP A 74 4.92 13.29 0.74
N ALA A 75 3.88 12.64 1.28
CA ALA A 75 3.75 11.19 1.32
C ALA A 75 3.68 10.59 -0.09
N PHE A 76 2.84 11.14 -0.96
CA PHE A 76 2.69 10.70 -2.34
C PHE A 76 4.03 10.76 -3.07
N ASN A 77 4.67 11.93 -3.06
CA ASN A 77 5.93 12.16 -3.77
C ASN A 77 7.02 11.20 -3.30
N GLN A 78 7.20 11.06 -1.99
CA GLN A 78 8.30 10.25 -1.45
C GLN A 78 8.04 8.75 -1.60
N VAL A 79 6.86 8.25 -1.23
CA VAL A 79 6.53 6.82 -1.31
C VAL A 79 6.51 6.33 -2.75
N MET A 80 6.07 7.16 -3.70
CA MET A 80 6.06 6.80 -5.12
C MET A 80 7.45 6.81 -5.73
N CYS A 81 8.36 7.68 -5.27
CA CYS A 81 9.76 7.70 -5.70
C CYS A 81 10.58 6.49 -5.22
N TYR A 82 10.28 5.91 -4.05
CA TYR A 82 11.04 4.78 -3.55
C TYR A 82 10.77 3.49 -4.34
N SER A 83 11.82 2.67 -4.48
CA SER A 83 11.69 1.33 -5.05
C SER A 83 11.05 0.37 -4.04
N ARG A 84 10.30 -0.61 -4.57
CA ARG A 84 9.69 -1.69 -3.78
C ARG A 84 10.70 -2.41 -2.90
N LYS A 85 11.90 -2.67 -3.45
CA LYS A 85 12.95 -3.42 -2.75
C LYS A 85 13.43 -2.69 -1.50
N ASP A 86 13.47 -1.36 -1.54
CA ASP A 86 13.94 -0.54 -0.44
C ASP A 86 12.86 -0.45 0.65
N LEU A 87 11.61 -0.22 0.24
CA LEU A 87 10.45 -0.11 1.12
C LEU A 87 10.11 -1.40 1.88
N GLN A 88 10.36 -2.57 1.27
CA GLN A 88 10.06 -3.89 1.88
C GLN A 88 11.16 -4.40 2.81
N ARG A 89 12.44 -4.23 2.42
CA ARG A 89 13.56 -4.85 3.14
C ARG A 89 13.95 -4.11 4.41
N SER A 90 13.54 -2.86 4.53
CA SER A 90 14.04 -1.98 5.57
C SER A 90 12.91 -1.31 6.32
N LYS A 91 13.18 -0.99 7.59
CA LYS A 91 12.24 -0.28 8.44
C LYS A 91 12.00 1.12 7.87
N LEU A 92 10.74 1.49 7.70
CA LEU A 92 10.36 2.83 7.26
C LEU A 92 10.52 3.83 8.41
N TYR A 93 11.41 4.79 8.24
CA TYR A 93 11.60 5.87 9.21
C TYR A 93 10.85 7.10 8.75
N VAL A 94 9.92 7.59 9.57
CA VAL A 94 9.22 8.85 9.30
C VAL A 94 9.67 9.90 10.31
N SER A 95 9.90 11.11 9.82
CA SER A 95 10.16 12.28 10.66
C SER A 95 9.32 13.46 10.17
N PHE A 96 8.63 14.13 11.09
CA PHE A 96 7.93 15.37 10.78
C PHE A 96 8.90 16.54 10.78
N LEU A 97 8.82 17.40 9.78
CA LEU A 97 9.74 18.52 9.61
C LEU A 97 9.55 19.53 10.76
N GLY A 98 10.64 19.84 11.46
CA GLY A 98 10.63 20.76 12.60
C GLY A 98 10.29 20.10 13.95
N GLU A 99 10.10 18.78 13.99
CA GLU A 99 9.85 18.03 15.23
C GLU A 99 11.06 17.16 15.60
N GLU A 100 11.56 17.32 16.84
CA GLU A 100 12.58 16.42 17.37
C GLU A 100 11.93 15.09 17.75
N GLY A 101 12.11 14.08 16.90
CA GLY A 101 11.67 12.72 17.17
C GLY A 101 12.52 12.08 18.27
N LEU A 102 12.03 12.12 19.52
CA LEU A 102 12.63 11.37 20.64
C LEU A 102 12.38 9.86 20.52
N ASP A 103 11.24 9.47 19.92
CA ASP A 103 10.82 8.09 19.72
C ASP A 103 10.73 7.75 18.23
N TYR A 104 11.43 6.70 17.79
CA TYR A 104 11.52 6.32 16.37
C TYR A 104 10.29 5.56 15.83
N SER A 105 9.38 5.08 16.70
CA SER A 105 8.17 4.34 16.29
C SER A 105 6.90 5.20 16.32
N GLY A 106 6.86 6.24 17.16
CA GLY A 106 5.71 7.14 17.30
C GLY A 106 5.35 7.86 16.00
N PRO A 107 6.29 8.60 15.37
CA PRO A 107 6.05 9.33 14.14
C PRO A 107 5.62 8.45 12.97
N SER A 108 6.21 7.25 12.82
CA SER A 108 5.79 6.31 11.77
C SER A 108 4.37 5.82 11.98
N ARG A 109 3.97 5.50 13.22
CA ARG A 109 2.60 5.08 13.53
C ARG A 109 1.61 6.22 13.29
N GLU A 110 1.93 7.42 13.77
CA GLU A 110 1.14 8.63 13.54
C GLU A 110 0.99 8.93 12.05
N PHE A 111 2.08 8.81 11.28
CA PHE A 111 2.05 8.99 9.84
C PHE A 111 1.03 8.09 9.14
N PHE A 112 1.06 6.77 9.41
CA PHE A 112 0.10 5.84 8.79
C PHE A 112 -1.35 6.14 9.20
N PHE A 113 -1.56 6.55 10.44
CA PHE A 113 -2.86 6.99 10.93
C PHE A 113 -3.36 8.25 10.20
N LEU A 114 -2.53 9.29 10.11
CA LEU A 114 -2.91 10.55 9.46
C LEU A 114 -3.08 10.40 7.94
N VAL A 115 -2.15 9.70 7.28
CA VAL A 115 -2.17 9.56 5.82
C VAL A 115 -3.36 8.73 5.36
N SER A 116 -3.76 7.70 6.12
CA SER A 116 -4.97 6.94 5.78
C SER A 116 -6.23 7.77 5.88
N ARG A 117 -6.34 8.61 6.92
CA ARG A 117 -7.49 9.51 7.08
C ARG A 117 -7.62 10.51 5.93
N GLU A 118 -6.52 11.07 5.44
CA GLU A 118 -6.56 11.96 4.27
C GLU A 118 -6.79 11.18 2.97
N LEU A 119 -6.06 10.08 2.76
CA LEU A 119 -6.13 9.30 1.53
C LEU A 119 -7.52 8.73 1.25
N PHE A 120 -8.20 8.24 2.28
CA PHE A 120 -9.54 7.65 2.17
C PHE A 120 -10.67 8.66 2.43
N ASN A 121 -10.35 9.96 2.46
CA ASN A 121 -11.35 11.01 2.61
C ASN A 121 -12.21 11.11 1.32
N PRO A 122 -13.55 10.99 1.42
CA PRO A 122 -14.43 11.10 0.26
C PRO A 122 -14.34 12.43 -0.49
N TYR A 123 -13.86 13.49 0.16
CA TYR A 123 -13.68 14.80 -0.45
C TYR A 123 -12.73 14.78 -1.66
N TYR A 124 -11.75 13.88 -1.70
CA TYR A 124 -10.83 13.74 -2.85
C TYR A 124 -11.43 12.95 -4.02
N GLY A 125 -12.62 12.38 -3.87
CA GLY A 125 -13.34 11.70 -4.95
C GLY A 125 -12.81 10.32 -5.36
N LEU A 126 -11.70 9.86 -4.78
CA LEU A 126 -11.13 8.52 -5.04
C LEU A 126 -11.95 7.40 -4.37
N PHE A 127 -12.39 7.67 -3.14
CA PHE A 127 -13.17 6.76 -2.31
C PHE A 127 -14.47 7.45 -1.89
N GLU A 128 -15.45 6.66 -1.48
CA GLU A 128 -16.71 7.16 -0.93
C GLU A 128 -17.17 6.25 0.21
N TYR A 129 -18.06 6.75 1.08
CA TYR A 129 -18.72 5.90 2.08
C TYR A 129 -19.72 4.97 1.38
N SER A 130 -19.75 3.70 1.79
CA SER A 130 -20.62 2.71 1.18
C SER A 130 -22.10 2.86 1.55
N ALA A 131 -22.39 3.55 2.65
CA ALA A 131 -23.75 3.86 3.11
C ALA A 131 -23.71 5.04 4.09
N ASN A 132 -24.83 5.74 4.26
CA ASN A 132 -24.92 6.94 5.11
C ASN A 132 -24.63 6.66 6.60
N ASP A 133 -24.93 5.45 7.08
CA ASP A 133 -24.77 5.07 8.50
C ASP A 133 -23.57 4.15 8.74
N THR A 134 -22.79 3.88 7.70
CA THR A 134 -21.63 2.98 7.77
C THR A 134 -20.39 3.71 7.31
N TYR A 135 -19.46 3.96 8.23
CA TYR A 135 -18.15 4.56 7.94
C TYR A 135 -17.19 3.60 7.19
N THR A 136 -17.72 2.64 6.44
CA THR A 136 -16.93 1.79 5.56
C THR A 136 -16.76 2.46 4.20
N VAL A 137 -15.54 2.46 3.68
CA VAL A 137 -15.19 3.07 2.40
C VAL A 137 -15.11 2.05 1.27
N GLN A 138 -15.47 2.50 0.07
CA GLN A 138 -15.34 1.78 -1.20
C GLN A 138 -14.76 2.71 -2.27
N ILE A 139 -14.34 2.15 -3.41
CA ILE A 139 -13.88 2.95 -4.54
C ILE A 139 -15.07 3.74 -5.10
N SER A 140 -14.90 5.05 -5.24
CA SER A 140 -15.91 5.90 -5.83
C SER A 140 -16.08 5.59 -7.32
N PRO A 141 -17.30 5.39 -7.83
CA PRO A 141 -17.56 5.32 -9.26
C PRO A 141 -17.11 6.59 -10.02
N MET A 142 -17.08 7.73 -9.32
CA MET A 142 -16.66 9.01 -9.88
C MET A 142 -15.14 9.23 -9.85
N SER A 143 -14.37 8.29 -9.28
CA SER A 143 -12.91 8.41 -9.21
C SER A 143 -12.23 8.54 -10.57
N ALA A 144 -12.86 8.06 -11.65
CA ALA A 144 -12.36 8.20 -13.02
C ALA A 144 -12.26 9.67 -13.49
N PHE A 145 -12.99 10.58 -12.86
CA PHE A 145 -12.93 12.02 -13.14
C PHE A 145 -11.87 12.76 -12.31
N VAL A 146 -11.19 12.07 -11.40
CA VAL A 146 -10.08 12.63 -10.64
C VAL A 146 -8.82 12.58 -11.50
N ASP A 147 -8.13 13.71 -11.56
CA ASP A 147 -6.86 13.82 -12.26
C ASP A 147 -5.82 12.85 -11.66
N ASN A 148 -5.09 12.15 -12.53
CA ASN A 148 -4.08 11.16 -12.13
C ASN A 148 -4.60 10.03 -11.21
N HIS A 149 -5.89 9.70 -11.26
CA HIS A 149 -6.50 8.67 -10.39
C HIS A 149 -5.73 7.34 -10.39
N HIS A 150 -5.16 6.90 -11.52
CA HIS A 150 -4.31 5.70 -11.58
C HIS A 150 -3.10 5.77 -10.62
N GLU A 151 -2.43 6.92 -10.54
CA GLU A 151 -1.28 7.08 -9.64
C GLU A 151 -1.71 7.12 -8.18
N TRP A 152 -2.86 7.74 -7.90
CA TRP A 152 -3.46 7.75 -6.57
C TRP A 152 -3.88 6.35 -6.10
N PHE A 153 -4.44 5.51 -6.98
CA PHE A 153 -4.74 4.11 -6.65
C PHE A 153 -3.48 3.28 -6.44
N ARG A 154 -2.42 3.53 -7.22
CA ARG A 154 -1.08 2.92 -6.99
C ARG A 154 -0.51 3.31 -5.64
N PHE A 155 -0.56 4.60 -5.29
CA PHE A 155 -0.12 5.11 -4.00
C PHE A 155 -0.93 4.49 -2.86
N SER A 156 -2.25 4.42 -3.01
CA SER A 156 -3.15 3.79 -2.04
C SER A 156 -2.80 2.32 -1.80
N GLY A 157 -2.58 1.55 -2.87
CA GLY A 157 -2.13 0.17 -2.78
C GLY A 157 -0.79 0.03 -2.07
N ARG A 158 0.15 0.95 -2.29
CA ARG A 158 1.45 0.98 -1.57
C ARG A 158 1.27 1.26 -0.08
N ILE A 159 0.47 2.24 0.30
CA ILE A 159 0.21 2.56 1.72
C ILE A 159 -0.43 1.37 2.43
N LEU A 160 -1.45 0.75 1.81
CA LEU A 160 -2.10 -0.45 2.35
C LEU A 160 -1.12 -1.61 2.52
N GLY A 161 -0.27 -1.89 1.53
CA GLY A 161 0.72 -2.95 1.60
C GLY A 161 1.80 -2.68 2.66
N LEU A 162 2.33 -1.46 2.71
CA LEU A 162 3.31 -1.03 3.71
C LEU A 162 2.77 -1.12 5.14
N ALA A 163 1.52 -0.71 5.35
CA ALA A 163 0.89 -0.81 6.65
C ALA A 163 0.80 -2.25 7.15
N LEU A 164 0.54 -3.22 6.26
CA LEU A 164 0.54 -4.65 6.61
C LEU A 164 1.94 -5.18 6.92
N ILE A 165 2.95 -4.87 6.11
CA ILE A 165 4.33 -5.34 6.32
C ILE A 165 4.86 -4.85 7.67
N HIS A 166 4.67 -3.56 7.95
CA HIS A 166 5.20 -2.90 9.13
C HIS A 166 4.25 -2.96 10.33
N GLN A 167 3.08 -3.60 10.18
CA GLN A 167 2.05 -3.80 11.21
C GLN A 167 1.52 -2.49 11.81
N TYR A 168 1.33 -1.48 10.97
CA TYR A 168 0.70 -0.22 11.35
C TYR A 168 -0.80 -0.27 11.11
N LEU A 169 -1.55 0.33 12.03
CA LEU A 169 -3.00 0.47 11.91
C LEU A 169 -3.33 1.69 11.04
N LEU A 170 -4.35 1.54 10.20
CA LEU A 170 -4.91 2.60 9.38
C LEU A 170 -6.27 3.03 9.94
N ASP A 171 -6.59 4.31 9.83
CA ASP A 171 -7.88 4.88 10.23
C ASP A 171 -8.89 4.83 9.09
N ALA A 172 -9.12 3.61 8.57
CA ALA A 172 -10.09 3.38 7.51
C ALA A 172 -10.65 1.96 7.60
N PHE A 173 -11.97 1.86 7.46
CA PHE A 173 -12.69 0.58 7.41
C PHE A 173 -13.14 0.34 5.99
N PHE A 174 -12.77 -0.80 5.39
CA PHE A 174 -13.17 -1.10 4.01
C PHE A 174 -14.37 -2.05 3.98
N THR A 175 -15.13 -2.01 2.89
CA THR A 175 -16.21 -2.98 2.68
C THR A 175 -15.67 -4.39 2.46
N ARG A 176 -16.47 -5.42 2.75
CA ARG A 176 -16.09 -6.82 2.46
C ARG A 176 -15.74 -7.06 0.99
N PRO A 177 -16.51 -6.53 0.00
CA PRO A 177 -16.15 -6.62 -1.41
C PRO A 177 -14.77 -6.01 -1.72
N PHE A 178 -14.43 -4.90 -1.08
CA PHE A 178 -13.12 -4.26 -1.26
C PHE A 178 -11.96 -5.16 -0.82
N TYR A 179 -12.06 -5.78 0.36
CA TYR A 179 -11.05 -6.75 0.81
C TYR A 179 -10.94 -7.97 -0.12
N LYS A 180 -12.06 -8.48 -0.64
CA LYS A 180 -12.05 -9.59 -1.62
C LYS A 180 -11.33 -9.18 -2.91
N GLY A 181 -11.59 -7.96 -3.40
CA GLY A 181 -10.91 -7.39 -4.56
C GLY A 181 -9.40 -7.26 -4.36
N LEU A 182 -8.98 -6.73 -3.20
CA LEU A 182 -7.56 -6.63 -2.82
C LEU A 182 -6.84 -7.98 -2.83
N LEU A 183 -7.50 -9.03 -2.34
CA LEU A 183 -6.93 -10.38 -2.26
C LEU A 183 -7.02 -11.15 -3.58
N ARG A 184 -7.53 -10.53 -4.65
CA ARG A 184 -7.85 -11.18 -5.93
C ARG A 184 -8.68 -12.45 -5.77
N MET A 185 -9.42 -12.55 -4.67
CA MET A 185 -10.36 -13.62 -4.48
C MET A 185 -11.56 -13.28 -5.35
N TYR A 186 -11.73 -14.02 -6.45
CA TYR A 186 -12.97 -13.99 -7.21
C TYR A 186 -14.13 -14.07 -6.22
N VAL A 187 -15.04 -13.11 -6.27
CA VAL A 187 -16.26 -13.16 -5.48
C VAL A 187 -17.07 -14.33 -6.03
N SER A 188 -16.91 -15.52 -5.46
CA SER A 188 -17.69 -16.70 -5.87
C SER A 188 -19.15 -16.49 -5.45
N THR A 189 -20.00 -16.08 -6.38
CA THR A 189 -21.46 -16.18 -6.25
C THR A 189 -21.91 -17.58 -6.64
N THR A 190 -21.59 -18.58 -5.82
CA THR A 190 -22.33 -19.84 -5.79
C THR A 190 -23.31 -19.76 -4.64
N TRP A 191 -24.46 -19.12 -4.88
CA TRP A 191 -25.66 -19.44 -4.11
C TRP A 191 -26.25 -20.70 -4.74
N THR A 192 -26.27 -21.78 -3.98
CA THR A 192 -27.07 -22.97 -4.26
C THR A 192 -28.51 -22.55 -4.54
N VAL A 193 -29.01 -22.91 -5.72
CA VAL A 193 -30.45 -22.97 -6.02
C VAL A 193 -31.15 -24.01 -5.16
#